data_AF-A0AAW1NZJ8-F1
#
_entry.id   AF-A0AAW1NZJ8-F1
#
_cell.length_a   1.000
_cell.length_b   1.000
_cell.length_c   1.000
_cell.angle_alpha   90.00
_cell.angle_beta   90.00
_cell.angle_gamma   90.00
#
_symmetry.space_group_name_H-M   'P 1'
#
loop_
_entity.id
_entity.type
_entity.pdbx_description
1 polymer ?
#
loop_
_entity_poly.entity_id
_entity_poly.type
_entity_poly.pdbx_seq_one_letter_code
_entity_poly.pdbx_strand_id
1 'polypeptide(L)'
;MNQTMKTGLSGQTLLHARPSTPSLCSRGASLKVQAGPKQASWVLDQPKRLWEAGSELWYPGAKPPPHLDASLPGDRGFDPLRLGEKFTIGDGQNNSNGLPWLVEAGDRGFDPLRLAKNFKNINGTDTDGVAWLVEGELYNGRIAMLATVGILAAELTGNGPWYTAVQRTQWPLGYWQLVTAGHLIYGPFEYSRWQNFRHKGETGLIVAPFDPLGLTNDRFRQNEVRNARLGMLAQLGFWVQAAQTHKSPIENLKEHIADPFNNNILTYPGGQAVASWLFAAGLGLLFLEAGNTAERESQGSSA
;
A
#
# COMPACT_ATOMS: atom_id res chain seq x y z
N MET A 1 36.71 31.89 -86.19
CA MET A 1 36.09 32.78 -85.19
C MET A 1 36.84 32.55 -83.89
N ASN A 2 37.84 33.39 -83.59
CA ASN A 2 37.73 34.53 -82.66
C ASN A 2 37.26 34.10 -81.25
N GLN A 3 37.88 34.44 -80.13
CA GLN A 3 39.04 35.26 -79.79
C GLN A 3 39.25 35.07 -78.27
N THR A 4 40.51 35.20 -77.84
CA THR A 4 41.00 35.93 -76.64
C THR A 4 40.92 35.36 -75.21
N MET A 5 42.12 35.44 -74.60
CA MET A 5 42.54 35.37 -73.20
C MET A 5 42.02 36.51 -72.30
N LYS A 6 42.33 36.37 -70.99
CA LYS A 6 42.43 37.34 -69.86
C LYS A 6 41.20 37.31 -68.93
N THR A 7 41.26 37.29 -67.59
CA THR A 7 42.23 37.56 -66.50
C THR A 7 41.73 36.81 -65.23
N GLY A 8 42.46 36.56 -64.14
CA GLY A 8 43.78 36.98 -63.69
C GLY A 8 44.24 36.20 -62.44
N LEU A 9 45.55 36.23 -62.23
CA LEU A 9 46.28 35.79 -61.03
C LEU A 9 45.81 36.52 -59.78
N SER A 10 45.82 35.83 -58.63
CA SER A 10 46.56 36.32 -57.46
C SER A 10 46.85 35.18 -56.46
N GLY A 11 48.15 34.94 -56.24
CA GLY A 11 48.67 34.53 -54.93
C GLY A 11 48.62 33.06 -54.53
N GLN A 12 49.64 32.29 -54.94
CA GLN A 12 50.15 31.19 -54.11
C GLN A 12 50.82 31.78 -52.86
N THR A 13 50.49 31.27 -51.67
CA THR A 13 51.47 31.16 -50.58
C THR A 13 51.17 29.89 -49.79
N LEU A 14 52.09 28.94 -49.93
CA LEU A 14 52.10 27.62 -49.31
C LEU A 14 52.67 27.79 -47.90
N LEU A 15 51.82 27.76 -46.87
CA LEU A 15 52.23 27.72 -45.47
C LEU A 15 51.64 26.49 -44.79
N HIS A 16 52.53 25.71 -44.19
CA HIS A 16 52.26 24.49 -43.44
C HIS A 16 51.16 24.68 -42.40
N ALA A 17 50.04 23.96 -42.53
CA ALA A 17 49.05 23.84 -41.47
C ALA A 17 49.55 22.83 -40.43
N ARG A 18 49.96 23.34 -39.25
CA ARG A 18 50.13 22.54 -38.03
C ARG A 18 48.77 21.94 -37.62
N PRO A 19 48.71 20.71 -37.10
CA PRO A 19 47.47 20.15 -36.59
C PRO A 19 46.99 20.96 -35.38
N SER A 20 45.86 21.64 -35.53
CA SER A 20 45.17 22.31 -34.43
C SER A 20 44.59 21.26 -33.49
N THR A 21 45.04 21.31 -32.23
CA THR A 21 44.40 20.62 -31.10
C THR A 21 42.89 20.91 -31.08
N PRO A 22 42.00 19.91 -30.93
CA PRO A 22 40.59 20.16 -30.85
C PRO A 22 40.30 20.91 -29.53
N SER A 23 39.83 22.15 -29.65
CA SER A 23 39.27 22.89 -28.54
C SER A 23 38.07 22.12 -28.00
N LEU A 24 38.13 21.67 -26.76
CA LEU A 24 36.97 21.21 -25.99
C LEU A 24 35.98 22.37 -25.87
N CYS A 25 35.10 22.51 -26.86
CA CYS A 25 33.88 23.26 -26.69
C CYS A 25 32.98 22.37 -25.83
N SER A 26 32.97 22.61 -24.52
CA SER A 26 32.06 21.97 -23.58
C SER A 26 30.62 22.34 -23.96
N ARG A 27 30.04 21.60 -24.89
CA ARG A 27 28.59 21.49 -24.99
C ARG A 27 28.15 20.87 -23.68
N GLY A 28 27.74 21.73 -22.74
CA GLY A 28 26.90 21.34 -21.63
C GLY A 28 25.62 20.78 -22.22
N ALA A 29 25.63 19.50 -22.56
CA ALA A 29 24.43 18.71 -22.72
C ALA A 29 23.80 18.66 -21.33
N SER A 30 23.02 19.69 -21.02
CA SER A 30 22.08 19.64 -19.93
C SER A 30 21.12 18.53 -20.30
N LEU A 31 21.42 17.31 -19.84
CA LEU A 31 20.55 16.17 -19.92
C LEU A 31 19.36 16.54 -19.03
N LYS A 32 18.40 17.26 -19.62
CA LYS A 32 17.05 17.32 -19.07
C LYS A 32 16.58 15.87 -19.11
N VAL A 33 16.81 15.15 -18.01
CA VAL A 33 15.96 14.02 -17.65
C VAL A 33 14.57 14.64 -17.62
N GLN A 34 13.82 14.46 -18.72
CA GLN A 34 12.40 14.71 -18.69
C GLN A 34 11.89 13.75 -17.62
N ALA A 35 11.60 14.27 -16.43
CA ALA A 35 10.89 13.53 -15.43
C ALA A 35 9.63 13.04 -16.14
N GLY A 36 9.50 11.74 -16.30
CA GLY A 36 8.24 11.14 -16.70
C GLY A 36 7.13 11.61 -15.73
N PRO A 37 5.85 11.30 -16.02
CA PRO A 37 4.80 11.52 -15.04
C PRO A 37 5.30 10.96 -13.69
N LYS A 38 5.38 11.80 -12.65
CA LYS A 38 5.82 11.35 -11.33
C LYS A 38 4.90 10.21 -10.92
N GLN A 39 5.40 8.98 -11.00
CA GLN A 39 4.72 7.85 -10.39
C GLN A 39 4.55 8.19 -8.92
N ALA A 40 3.37 7.91 -8.38
CA ALA A 40 3.17 8.08 -6.96
C ALA A 40 4.15 7.16 -6.23
N SER A 41 4.86 7.64 -5.23
CA SER A 41 6.02 6.92 -4.65
C SER A 41 5.69 5.64 -3.89
N TRP A 42 4.40 5.33 -3.74
CA TRP A 42 3.93 4.04 -3.24
C TRP A 42 3.95 2.95 -4.31
N VAL A 43 4.07 3.29 -5.60
CA VAL A 43 4.40 2.33 -6.65
C VAL A 43 5.88 1.99 -6.53
N LEU A 44 6.21 0.70 -6.52
CA LEU A 44 7.59 0.25 -6.42
C LEU A 44 8.36 0.67 -7.69
N ASP A 45 9.55 1.27 -7.52
CA ASP A 45 10.40 1.74 -8.62
C ASP A 45 10.93 0.56 -9.45
N GLN A 46 11.30 -0.51 -8.75
CA GLN A 46 11.48 -1.82 -9.37
C GLN A 46 10.43 -2.74 -8.75
N PRO A 47 9.30 -3.00 -9.45
CA PRO A 47 8.45 -4.13 -9.13
C PRO A 47 9.23 -5.39 -9.51
N LYS A 48 10.29 -5.70 -8.76
CA LYS A 48 10.92 -7.01 -8.80
C LYS A 48 9.83 -7.94 -8.33
N ARG A 49 9.22 -8.62 -9.30
CA ARG A 49 8.17 -9.60 -9.08
C ARG A 49 8.67 -10.52 -8.00
N LEU A 50 7.94 -10.55 -6.91
CA LEU A 50 8.42 -11.11 -5.67
C LEU A 50 8.68 -12.63 -5.73
N TRP A 51 8.44 -13.29 -6.86
CA TRP A 51 8.94 -14.65 -7.11
C TRP A 51 10.48 -14.75 -7.16
N GLU A 52 11.21 -13.65 -7.39
CA GLU A 52 12.69 -13.63 -7.24
C GLU A 52 13.16 -13.42 -5.78
N ALA A 53 12.25 -13.02 -4.88
CA ALA A 53 12.49 -12.83 -3.45
C ALA A 53 11.70 -13.81 -2.55
N GLY A 54 11.06 -14.83 -3.14
CA GLY A 54 10.29 -15.85 -2.43
C GLY A 54 8.91 -15.43 -1.91
N SER A 55 8.28 -14.35 -2.40
CA SER A 55 6.89 -14.08 -2.03
C SER A 55 5.93 -14.90 -2.87
N GLU A 56 5.50 -15.99 -2.26
CA GLU A 56 4.32 -16.73 -2.64
C GLU A 56 3.08 -15.83 -2.52
N LEU A 57 2.06 -16.09 -3.33
CA LEU A 57 0.72 -15.51 -3.14
C LEU A 57 0.20 -15.88 -1.74
N TRP A 58 -0.90 -15.25 -1.32
CA TRP A 58 -1.50 -15.52 -0.01
C TRP A 58 -1.86 -17.01 0.23
N TYR A 59 -2.09 -17.77 -0.85
CA TYR A 59 -2.32 -19.20 -0.85
C TYR A 59 -1.60 -19.87 -2.04
N PRO A 60 -0.96 -21.04 -1.86
CA PRO A 60 -0.28 -21.75 -2.94
C PRO A 60 -1.26 -22.12 -4.06
N GLY A 61 -0.95 -21.79 -5.30
CA GLY A 61 -1.82 -22.09 -6.46
C GLY A 61 -2.94 -21.08 -6.71
N ALA A 62 -3.08 -20.04 -5.86
CA ALA A 62 -4.03 -18.95 -6.10
C ALA A 62 -3.74 -18.23 -7.43
N LYS A 63 -4.80 -17.71 -8.07
CA LYS A 63 -4.69 -16.79 -9.21
C LYS A 63 -5.03 -15.38 -8.73
N PRO A 64 -4.10 -14.40 -8.81
CA PRO A 64 -4.42 -13.04 -8.42
C PRO A 64 -5.42 -12.42 -9.41
N PRO A 65 -6.35 -11.57 -8.94
CA PRO A 65 -7.17 -10.74 -9.82
C PRO A 65 -6.31 -9.86 -10.75
N PRO A 66 -6.79 -9.50 -11.97
CA PRO A 66 -6.00 -8.74 -12.93
C PRO A 66 -5.51 -7.36 -12.46
N HIS A 67 -6.22 -6.75 -11.51
CA HIS A 67 -5.87 -5.46 -10.92
C HIS A 67 -4.78 -5.54 -9.82
N LEU A 68 -4.37 -6.74 -9.41
CA LEU A 68 -3.28 -6.99 -8.48
C LEU A 68 -2.08 -7.61 -9.22
N ASP A 69 -1.22 -6.74 -9.71
CA ASP A 69 -0.08 -7.06 -10.59
C ASP A 69 1.28 -7.09 -9.87
N ALA A 70 1.28 -7.02 -8.53
CA ALA A 70 2.47 -6.88 -7.69
C ALA A 70 3.24 -5.55 -7.86
N SER A 71 2.62 -4.52 -8.44
CA SER A 71 3.18 -3.15 -8.45
C SER A 71 3.16 -2.49 -7.06
N LEU A 72 2.24 -2.92 -6.19
CA LEU A 72 2.05 -2.38 -4.84
C LEU A 72 2.92 -3.08 -3.79
N PRO A 73 3.42 -2.34 -2.77
CA PRO A 73 4.17 -2.92 -1.67
C PRO A 73 3.30 -3.88 -0.86
N GLY A 74 3.77 -5.12 -0.72
CA GLY A 74 3.05 -6.13 0.06
C GLY A 74 1.85 -6.75 -0.66
N ASP A 75 1.71 -6.56 -1.96
CA ASP A 75 0.72 -7.28 -2.76
C ASP A 75 0.97 -8.81 -2.68
N ARG A 76 -0.09 -9.54 -2.32
CA ARG A 76 -0.12 -11.01 -2.21
C ARG A 76 -1.26 -11.60 -3.03
N GLY A 77 -1.95 -10.80 -3.84
CA GLY A 77 -3.11 -11.24 -4.64
C GLY A 77 -4.36 -11.55 -3.82
N PHE A 78 -4.48 -11.01 -2.59
CA PHE A 78 -5.63 -11.24 -1.72
C PHE A 78 -6.62 -10.08 -1.83
N ASP A 79 -7.67 -10.26 -2.63
CA ASP A 79 -8.82 -9.36 -2.70
C ASP A 79 -10.09 -10.15 -3.03
N PRO A 80 -10.63 -10.90 -2.06
CA PRO A 80 -11.81 -11.76 -2.29
C PRO A 80 -13.08 -10.97 -2.62
N LEU A 81 -13.13 -9.68 -2.25
CA LEU A 81 -14.28 -8.80 -2.46
C LEU A 81 -14.11 -7.83 -3.65
N ARG A 82 -12.96 -7.87 -4.33
CA ARG A 82 -12.60 -6.96 -5.44
C ARG A 82 -12.71 -5.47 -5.09
N LEU A 83 -12.39 -5.11 -3.85
CA LEU A 83 -12.46 -3.71 -3.39
C LEU A 83 -11.36 -2.84 -3.99
N GLY A 84 -10.28 -3.46 -4.49
CA GLY A 84 -9.18 -2.77 -5.17
C GLY A 84 -9.39 -2.57 -6.67
N GLU A 85 -10.52 -3.02 -7.25
CA GLU A 85 -10.77 -2.88 -8.68
C GLU A 85 -11.12 -1.43 -9.04
N LYS A 86 -10.48 -0.85 -10.07
CA LYS A 86 -10.85 0.48 -10.57
C LYS A 86 -12.21 0.37 -11.26
N PHE A 87 -13.23 0.99 -10.67
CA PHE A 87 -14.53 1.09 -11.31
C PHE A 87 -14.46 2.08 -12.48
N THR A 88 -14.21 1.58 -13.68
CA THR A 88 -14.54 2.33 -14.90
C THR A 88 -16.04 2.19 -15.08
N ILE A 89 -16.80 3.26 -14.78
CA ILE A 89 -18.11 3.37 -15.42
C ILE A 89 -17.77 3.35 -16.90
N GLY A 90 -18.29 2.39 -17.67
CA GLY A 90 -18.31 2.56 -19.11
C GLY A 90 -18.79 3.98 -19.37
N ASP A 91 -17.89 4.79 -19.92
CA ASP A 91 -18.27 5.97 -20.68
C ASP A 91 -19.49 5.55 -21.49
N GLY A 92 -20.62 6.23 -21.30
CA GLY A 92 -21.93 5.81 -21.80
C GLY A 92 -21.97 5.68 -23.33
N GLN A 93 -21.37 4.62 -23.85
CA GLN A 93 -21.19 4.25 -25.24
C GLN A 93 -21.47 2.75 -25.30
N ASN A 94 -22.77 2.48 -25.37
CA ASN A 94 -23.36 1.37 -26.12
C ASN A 94 -23.05 -0.03 -25.60
N ASN A 95 -23.78 -0.45 -24.55
CA ASN A 95 -24.37 -1.78 -24.65
C ASN A 95 -25.34 -1.73 -25.86
N SER A 96 -25.04 -2.45 -26.93
CA SER A 96 -25.87 -2.53 -28.14
C SER A 96 -27.27 -3.15 -27.92
N ASN A 97 -27.68 -3.38 -26.67
CA ASN A 97 -28.91 -4.06 -26.28
C ASN A 97 -29.90 -3.21 -25.45
N GLY A 98 -29.74 -1.88 -25.38
CA GLY A 98 -30.83 -0.95 -25.04
C GLY A 98 -31.59 -1.17 -23.72
N LEU A 99 -31.04 -1.92 -22.76
CA LEU A 99 -31.69 -2.24 -21.49
C LEU A 99 -30.79 -1.81 -20.31
N PRO A 100 -31.05 -0.66 -19.67
CA PRO A 100 -30.18 -0.03 -18.66
C PRO A 100 -30.07 -0.78 -17.32
N TRP A 101 -30.95 -1.76 -17.07
CA TRP A 101 -31.04 -2.50 -15.79
C TRP A 101 -30.65 -3.97 -15.91
N LEU A 102 -30.23 -4.42 -17.10
CA LEU A 102 -29.63 -5.75 -17.31
C LEU A 102 -28.13 -5.58 -17.46
N VAL A 103 -27.49 -5.25 -16.35
CA VAL A 103 -26.05 -5.43 -16.20
C VAL A 103 -25.82 -6.94 -16.10
N GLU A 104 -25.04 -7.46 -17.04
CA GLU A 104 -24.66 -8.87 -17.12
C GLU A 104 -24.13 -9.39 -15.78
N ALA A 105 -24.45 -10.64 -15.44
CA ALA A 105 -24.04 -11.29 -14.21
C ALA A 105 -22.50 -11.52 -14.18
N GLY A 106 -21.75 -10.44 -13.93
CA GLY A 106 -20.28 -10.42 -14.01
C GLY A 106 -19.67 -9.09 -13.55
N ASP A 107 -20.37 -7.97 -13.72
CA ASP A 107 -20.01 -6.64 -13.18
C ASP A 107 -20.31 -6.55 -11.66
N ARG A 108 -19.63 -7.38 -10.86
CA ARG A 108 -19.92 -7.51 -9.41
C ARG A 108 -19.16 -6.48 -8.58
N GLY A 109 -19.48 -5.21 -8.79
CA GLY A 109 -19.12 -4.11 -7.89
C GLY A 109 -19.91 -4.17 -6.58
N PHE A 110 -19.47 -4.97 -5.61
CA PHE A 110 -19.93 -4.87 -4.23
C PHE A 110 -19.19 -3.72 -3.51
N ASP A 111 -19.38 -2.48 -3.97
CA ASP A 111 -19.00 -1.24 -3.26
C ASP A 111 -20.29 -0.50 -2.82
N PRO A 112 -20.95 -0.95 -1.74
CA PRO A 112 -22.19 -0.32 -1.24
C PRO A 112 -21.97 1.10 -0.71
N LEU A 113 -20.70 1.51 -0.47
CA LEU A 113 -20.35 2.82 0.10
C LEU A 113 -19.78 3.81 -0.93
N ARG A 114 -19.60 3.40 -2.20
CA ARG A 114 -18.98 4.21 -3.26
C ARG A 114 -17.60 4.76 -2.85
N LEU A 115 -16.83 4.01 -2.05
CA LEU A 115 -15.51 4.44 -1.58
C LEU A 115 -14.57 4.71 -2.76
N ALA A 116 -14.72 3.98 -3.88
CA ALA A 116 -13.93 4.17 -5.09
C ALA A 116 -14.33 5.41 -5.91
N LYS A 117 -15.57 5.92 -5.82
CA LYS A 117 -16.08 7.01 -6.68
C LYS A 117 -15.75 8.43 -6.17
N ASN A 118 -15.41 8.57 -4.90
CA ASN A 118 -15.38 9.89 -4.24
C ASN A 118 -13.99 10.55 -4.18
N PHE A 119 -12.96 9.93 -4.76
CA PHE A 119 -11.64 10.55 -4.85
C PHE A 119 -11.43 11.09 -6.27
N LYS A 120 -11.60 12.41 -6.44
CA LYS A 120 -11.13 13.14 -7.63
C LYS A 120 -9.91 13.98 -7.23
N ASN A 121 -8.81 13.84 -7.97
CA ASN A 121 -7.66 14.73 -7.87
C ASN A 121 -8.02 16.12 -8.41
N ILE A 122 -7.33 17.16 -7.94
CA ILE A 122 -7.53 18.57 -8.33
C ILE A 122 -7.38 18.78 -9.86
N ASN A 123 -6.74 17.83 -10.56
CA ASN A 123 -6.49 17.87 -12.00
C ASN A 123 -7.54 17.13 -12.86
N GLY A 124 -8.63 16.63 -12.28
CA GLY A 124 -9.73 16.00 -13.04
C GLY A 124 -9.43 14.61 -13.63
N THR A 125 -8.22 14.08 -13.43
CA THR A 125 -7.92 12.65 -13.65
C THR A 125 -8.46 11.84 -12.47
N ASP A 126 -9.21 10.78 -12.75
CA ASP A 126 -9.72 9.86 -11.73
C ASP A 126 -8.58 9.44 -10.81
N THR A 127 -8.72 9.76 -9.53
CA THR A 127 -7.77 9.26 -8.54
C THR A 127 -8.12 7.84 -8.24
N ASP A 128 -7.14 6.98 -8.45
CA ASP A 128 -7.19 5.58 -8.11
C ASP A 128 -7.66 5.40 -6.66
N GLY A 129 -8.92 4.99 -6.44
CA GLY A 129 -9.44 4.69 -5.08
C GLY A 129 -8.55 3.71 -4.33
N VAL A 130 -7.83 2.88 -5.07
CA VAL A 130 -6.76 1.98 -4.60
C VAL A 130 -5.67 2.72 -3.82
N ALA A 131 -5.24 3.91 -4.25
CA ALA A 131 -4.21 4.69 -3.56
C ALA A 131 -4.67 5.13 -2.16
N TRP A 132 -5.96 5.48 -2.02
CA TRP A 132 -6.53 5.83 -0.73
C TRP A 132 -6.67 4.60 0.18
N LEU A 133 -7.00 3.43 -0.38
CA LEU A 133 -7.05 2.18 0.39
C LEU A 133 -5.66 1.74 0.88
N VAL A 134 -4.63 1.89 0.05
CA VAL A 134 -3.23 1.62 0.42
C VAL A 134 -2.77 2.58 1.52
N GLU A 135 -3.08 3.87 1.39
CA GLU A 135 -2.75 4.85 2.45
C GLU A 135 -3.54 4.56 3.74
N GLY A 136 -4.80 4.14 3.61
CA GLY A 136 -5.61 3.70 4.75
C GLY A 136 -4.97 2.51 5.48
N GLU A 137 -4.48 1.52 4.73
CA GLU A 137 -3.74 0.38 5.28
C GLU A 137 -2.48 0.82 6.01
N LEU A 138 -1.66 1.68 5.38
CA LEU A 138 -0.43 2.20 5.95
C LEU A 138 -0.69 3.02 7.23
N TYR A 139 -1.67 3.92 7.21
CA TYR A 139 -2.00 4.74 8.38
C TYR A 139 -2.45 3.87 9.56
N ASN A 140 -3.41 2.97 9.32
CA ASN A 140 -3.90 2.06 10.36
C ASN A 140 -2.77 1.19 10.92
N GLY A 141 -1.91 0.67 10.03
CA GLY A 141 -0.80 -0.18 10.44
C GLY A 141 0.33 0.57 11.15
N ARG A 142 0.65 1.80 10.78
CA ARG A 142 1.62 2.67 11.50
C ARG A 142 1.16 2.92 12.94
N ILE A 143 -0.11 3.29 13.10
CA ILE A 143 -0.69 3.51 14.42
C ILE A 143 -0.76 2.20 15.22
N ALA A 144 -1.13 1.08 14.59
CA ALA A 144 -1.17 -0.21 15.25
C ALA A 144 0.22 -0.71 15.70
N MET A 145 1.26 -0.53 14.89
CA MET A 145 2.64 -0.84 15.28
C MET A 145 3.07 -0.02 16.49
N LEU A 146 2.81 1.29 16.47
CA LEU A 146 3.15 2.18 17.59
C LEU A 146 2.37 1.81 18.86
N ALA A 147 1.07 1.52 18.73
CA ALA A 147 0.22 1.11 19.83
C ALA A 147 0.67 -0.22 20.45
N THR A 148 0.99 -1.21 19.62
CA THR A 148 1.47 -2.53 20.05
C THR A 148 2.75 -2.40 20.88
N VAL A 149 3.74 -1.64 20.38
CA VAL A 149 5.00 -1.41 21.10
C VAL A 149 4.76 -0.62 22.39
N GLY A 150 3.89 0.40 22.36
CA GLY A 150 3.57 1.21 23.53
C GLY A 150 2.88 0.41 24.65
N ILE A 151 1.93 -0.46 24.29
CA ILE A 151 1.26 -1.38 25.23
C ILE A 151 2.28 -2.30 25.89
N LEU A 152 3.10 -2.99 25.08
CA LEU A 152 4.10 -3.92 25.59
C LEU A 152 5.15 -3.22 26.47
N ALA A 153 5.62 -2.04 26.07
CA ALA A 153 6.56 -1.25 26.86
C ALA A 153 5.97 -0.83 28.21
N ALA A 154 4.72 -0.35 28.23
CA ALA A 154 4.05 0.05 29.47
C ALA A 154 3.85 -1.14 30.42
N GLU A 155 3.53 -2.32 29.89
CA GLU A 155 3.37 -3.53 30.69
C GLU A 155 4.70 -4.03 31.25
N LEU A 156 5.79 -3.95 30.47
CA LEU A 156 7.13 -4.26 30.95
C LEU A 156 7.58 -3.36 32.10
N THR A 157 7.12 -2.11 32.14
CA THR A 157 7.39 -1.18 33.25
C THR A 157 6.53 -1.45 34.50
N GLY A 158 5.66 -2.48 34.47
CA GLY A 158 4.80 -2.83 35.60
C GLY A 158 3.54 -1.98 35.71
N ASN A 159 3.18 -1.21 34.68
CA ASN A 159 1.99 -0.37 34.67
C ASN A 159 0.70 -1.16 34.41
N GLY A 160 0.62 -2.46 34.76
CA GLY A 160 -0.58 -3.31 34.65
C GLY A 160 -1.27 -3.32 33.26
N PRO A 161 -2.52 -3.82 33.15
CA PRO A 161 -3.20 -3.99 31.86
C PRO A 161 -3.51 -2.65 31.16
N TRP A 162 -3.14 -2.51 29.89
CA TRP A 162 -3.25 -1.25 29.15
C TRP A 162 -4.64 -0.60 29.15
N TYR A 163 -5.72 -1.39 29.11
CA TYR A 163 -7.10 -0.88 29.07
C TYR A 163 -7.56 -0.22 30.38
N THR A 164 -6.81 -0.38 31.48
CA THR A 164 -7.07 0.32 32.75
C THR A 164 -6.17 1.55 32.93
N ALA A 165 -5.33 1.90 31.95
CA ALA A 165 -4.35 2.98 32.07
C ALA A 165 -5.02 4.35 32.24
N VAL A 166 -6.18 4.56 31.61
CA VAL A 166 -6.93 5.82 31.67
C VAL A 166 -7.44 6.08 33.09
N GLN A 167 -7.93 5.06 33.79
CA GLN A 167 -8.48 5.18 35.14
C GLN A 167 -7.37 5.36 36.20
N ARG A 168 -6.16 4.92 35.91
CA ARG A 168 -5.02 4.97 36.83
C ARG A 168 -4.20 6.26 36.73
N THR A 169 -4.32 6.97 35.61
CA THR A 169 -3.59 8.22 35.39
C THR A 169 -4.44 9.40 35.83
N GLN A 170 -3.95 10.17 36.80
CA GLN A 170 -4.57 11.43 37.21
C GLN A 170 -4.11 12.55 36.29
N TRP A 171 -5.00 13.00 35.41
CA TRP A 171 -4.74 14.15 34.55
C TRP A 171 -5.28 15.43 35.19
N PRO A 172 -4.59 16.58 35.02
CA PRO A 172 -5.04 17.86 35.57
C PRO A 172 -6.28 18.43 34.86
N LEU A 173 -6.78 17.75 33.82
CA LEU A 173 -7.92 18.15 33.00
C LEU A 173 -9.03 17.09 33.10
N GLY A 174 -10.29 17.53 33.10
CA GLY A 174 -11.45 16.65 33.02
C GLY A 174 -11.53 15.95 31.65
N TYR A 175 -12.25 14.81 31.59
CA TYR A 175 -12.34 13.98 30.38
C TYR A 175 -12.69 14.78 29.11
N TRP A 176 -13.75 15.60 29.14
CA TRP A 176 -14.17 16.39 27.98
C TRP A 176 -13.17 17.48 27.59
N GLN A 177 -12.40 18.00 28.55
CA GLN A 177 -11.32 18.95 28.27
C GLN A 177 -10.16 18.26 27.57
N LEU A 178 -9.79 17.04 27.99
CA LEU A 178 -8.78 16.22 27.30
C LEU A 178 -9.21 15.86 25.88
N VAL A 179 -10.46 15.44 25.69
CA VAL A 179 -11.02 15.14 24.36
C VAL A 179 -10.95 16.38 23.47
N THR A 180 -11.38 17.53 23.99
CA THR A 180 -11.36 18.80 23.23
C THR A 180 -9.93 19.22 22.89
N ALA A 181 -9.03 19.19 23.88
CA ALA A 181 -7.62 19.51 23.67
C ALA A 181 -6.97 18.59 22.63
N GLY A 182 -7.25 17.29 22.69
CA GLY A 182 -6.81 16.32 21.70
C GLY A 182 -7.27 16.67 20.29
N HIS A 183 -8.56 16.96 20.10
CA HIS A 183 -9.09 17.34 18.78
C HIS A 183 -8.52 18.66 18.27
N LEU A 184 -8.29 19.64 19.15
CA LEU A 184 -7.68 20.92 18.77
C LEU A 184 -6.21 20.77 18.36
N ILE A 185 -5.49 19.81 18.95
CA ILE A 185 -4.10 19.52 18.60
C ILE A 185 -4.03 18.67 17.32
N TYR A 186 -4.75 17.55 17.26
CA TYR A 186 -4.68 16.63 16.12
C TYR A 186 -5.43 17.12 14.89
N GLY A 187 -6.47 17.94 15.04
CA GLY A 187 -7.28 18.44 13.93
C GLY A 187 -6.47 19.17 12.84
N PRO A 188 -5.66 20.18 13.19
CA PRO A 188 -4.78 20.87 12.24
C PRO A 188 -3.73 19.95 11.61
N PHE A 189 -3.22 18.98 12.37
CA PHE A 189 -2.25 18.00 11.90
C PHE A 189 -2.84 17.03 10.89
N GLU A 190 -4.03 16.49 11.15
CA GLU A 190 -4.76 15.64 10.22
C GLU A 190 -5.18 16.42 8.96
N TYR A 191 -5.56 17.69 9.10
CA TYR A 191 -5.85 18.54 7.96
C TYR A 191 -4.62 18.74 7.07
N SER A 192 -3.45 19.02 7.67
CA SER A 192 -2.18 19.16 6.94
C SER A 192 -1.78 17.85 6.25
N ARG A 193 -1.92 16.72 6.93
CA ARG A 193 -1.67 15.38 6.36
C ARG A 193 -2.57 15.11 5.14
N TRP A 194 -3.85 15.42 5.26
CA TRP A 194 -4.83 15.24 4.18
C TRP A 194 -4.53 16.14 2.97
N GLN A 195 -4.16 17.40 3.20
CA GLN A 195 -3.73 18.29 2.13
C GLN A 195 -2.47 17.76 1.43
N ASN A 196 -1.48 17.31 2.20
CA ASN A 196 -0.25 16.73 1.65
C ASN A 196 -0.55 15.52 0.75
N PHE A 197 -1.46 14.64 1.17
CA PHE A 197 -1.90 13.51 0.34
C PHE A 197 -2.52 13.96 -0.98
N ARG A 198 -3.43 14.96 -0.95
CA ARG A 198 -4.07 15.48 -2.17
C ARG A 198 -3.12 16.18 -3.13
N HIS A 199 -2.10 16.86 -2.61
CA HIS A 199 -1.18 17.63 -3.45
C HIS A 199 0.01 16.81 -3.94
N LYS A 200 0.50 15.85 -3.16
CA LYS A 200 1.75 15.12 -3.42
C LYS A 200 1.57 13.61 -3.61
N GLY A 201 0.40 13.06 -3.29
CA GLY A 201 0.13 11.62 -3.34
C GLY A 201 0.72 10.83 -2.17
N GLU A 202 1.23 11.52 -1.15
CA GLU A 202 1.90 10.93 0.02
C GLU A 202 1.54 11.68 1.30
N THR A 203 1.57 10.97 2.43
CA THR A 203 1.31 11.57 3.73
C THR A 203 2.58 12.00 4.45
N GLY A 204 2.45 13.10 5.19
CA GLY A 204 3.47 13.67 6.05
C GLY A 204 2.90 14.83 6.84
N LEU A 205 3.45 15.11 8.03
CA LEU A 205 2.94 16.14 8.93
C LEU A 205 3.35 17.54 8.45
N ILE A 206 4.66 17.82 8.52
CA ILE A 206 5.27 19.11 8.14
C ILE A 206 5.89 19.00 6.75
N VAL A 207 6.57 17.88 6.49
CA VAL A 207 7.16 17.54 5.20
C VAL A 207 6.57 16.20 4.76
N ALA A 208 6.20 16.10 3.49
CA ALA A 208 5.66 14.91 2.87
C ALA A 208 6.50 14.56 1.64
N PRO A 209 7.16 13.38 1.62
CA PRO A 209 7.41 12.47 2.76
C PRO A 209 8.42 13.05 3.76
N PHE A 210 8.28 12.71 5.05
CA PHE A 210 9.34 12.98 6.03
C PHE A 210 10.34 11.83 6.02
N ASP A 211 11.42 11.97 5.24
CA ASP A 211 12.51 11.01 5.19
C ASP A 211 13.87 11.73 5.19
N PRO A 212 14.38 12.17 6.37
CA PRO A 212 15.67 12.85 6.46
C PRO A 212 16.86 11.89 6.25
N LEU A 213 16.65 10.58 6.41
CA LEU A 213 17.72 9.58 6.31
C LEU A 213 17.77 8.89 4.93
N GLY A 214 16.80 9.15 4.05
CA GLY A 214 16.74 8.56 2.72
C GLY A 214 16.57 7.04 2.74
N LEU A 215 15.87 6.50 3.75
CA LEU A 215 15.71 5.05 3.93
C LEU A 215 14.52 4.46 3.15
N THR A 216 13.77 5.29 2.42
CA THR A 216 12.60 4.90 1.62
C THR A 216 12.96 4.11 0.35
N ASN A 217 13.47 2.89 0.53
CA ASN A 217 13.69 1.91 -0.54
C ASN A 217 12.51 0.93 -0.64
N ASP A 218 12.31 0.32 -1.81
CA ASP A 218 11.27 -0.68 -2.09
C ASP A 218 11.24 -1.82 -1.06
N ARG A 219 12.42 -2.30 -0.64
CA ARG A 219 12.54 -3.32 0.41
C ARG A 219 11.98 -2.84 1.76
N PHE A 220 12.30 -1.62 2.17
CA PHE A 220 11.85 -1.08 3.45
C PHE A 220 10.36 -0.76 3.44
N ARG A 221 9.82 -0.26 2.32
CA ARG A 221 8.37 -0.09 2.12
C ARG A 221 7.61 -1.39 2.28
N GLN A 222 8.09 -2.48 1.68
CA GLN A 222 7.47 -3.80 1.85
C GLN A 222 7.55 -4.32 3.28
N ASN A 223 8.70 -4.12 3.95
CA ASN A 223 8.86 -4.52 5.34
C ASN A 223 7.96 -3.72 6.28
N GLU A 224 7.77 -2.42 6.00
CA GLU A 224 6.83 -1.57 6.71
C GLU A 224 5.41 -2.14 6.61
N VAL A 225 4.92 -2.42 5.40
CA VAL A 225 3.57 -3.00 5.19
C VAL A 225 3.41 -4.36 5.90
N ARG A 226 4.43 -5.23 5.85
CA ARG A 226 4.37 -6.55 6.50
C ARG A 226 4.28 -6.42 8.03
N ASN A 227 5.10 -5.56 8.62
CA ASN A 227 5.07 -5.30 10.06
C ASN A 227 3.79 -4.55 10.46
N ALA A 228 3.28 -3.69 9.59
CA ALA A 228 2.03 -2.95 9.75
C ALA A 228 0.83 -3.90 9.86
N ARG A 229 0.72 -4.87 8.94
CA ARG A 229 -0.30 -5.93 8.98
C ARG A 229 -0.20 -6.79 10.24
N LEU A 230 1.02 -7.18 10.62
CA LEU A 230 1.26 -7.91 11.87
C LEU A 230 0.81 -7.10 13.09
N GLY A 231 1.11 -5.80 13.13
CA GLY A 231 0.69 -4.90 14.20
C GLY A 231 -0.83 -4.75 14.30
N MET A 232 -1.52 -4.62 13.17
CA MET A 232 -3.00 -4.57 13.16
C MET A 232 -3.62 -5.86 13.72
N LEU A 233 -3.10 -7.03 13.34
CA LEU A 233 -3.54 -8.32 13.88
C LEU A 233 -3.21 -8.47 15.38
N ALA A 234 -2.02 -8.05 15.80
CA ALA A 234 -1.62 -8.07 17.20
C ALA A 234 -2.54 -7.21 18.07
N GLN A 235 -2.90 -6.00 17.60
CA GLN A 235 -3.80 -5.10 18.32
C GLN A 235 -5.21 -5.70 18.49
N LEU A 236 -5.73 -6.36 17.45
CA LEU A 236 -6.98 -7.10 17.54
C LEU A 236 -6.87 -8.24 18.57
N GLY A 237 -5.76 -8.97 18.55
CA GLY A 237 -5.45 -10.01 19.53
C GLY A 237 -5.44 -9.49 20.96
N PHE A 238 -4.83 -8.34 21.22
CA PHE A 238 -4.81 -7.70 22.54
C PHE A 238 -6.20 -7.29 23.02
N TRP A 239 -7.07 -6.84 22.12
CA TRP A 239 -8.46 -6.52 22.46
C TRP A 239 -9.25 -7.78 22.83
N VAL A 240 -9.12 -8.85 22.05
CA VAL A 240 -9.75 -10.15 22.34
C VAL A 240 -9.24 -10.73 23.66
N GLN A 241 -7.93 -10.67 23.89
CA GLN A 241 -7.30 -11.09 25.15
C GLN A 241 -7.87 -10.29 26.33
N ALA A 242 -7.91 -8.96 26.24
CA ALA A 242 -8.47 -8.12 27.30
C ALA A 242 -9.96 -8.42 27.58
N ALA A 243 -10.74 -8.72 26.54
CA ALA A 243 -12.15 -9.05 26.66
C ALA A 243 -12.41 -10.42 27.32
N GLN A 244 -11.57 -11.43 27.04
CA GLN A 244 -11.82 -12.81 27.49
C GLN A 244 -11.05 -13.19 28.76
N THR A 245 -9.78 -12.81 28.83
CA THR A 245 -8.89 -13.22 29.95
C THR A 245 -8.86 -12.19 31.07
N HIS A 246 -9.18 -10.93 30.75
CA HIS A 246 -9.01 -9.77 31.65
C HIS A 246 -7.60 -9.63 32.22
N LYS A 247 -6.61 -10.12 31.47
CA LYS A 247 -5.19 -10.04 31.79
C LYS A 247 -4.45 -9.27 30.71
N SER A 248 -3.25 -8.84 31.07
CA SER A 248 -2.33 -8.18 30.15
C SER A 248 -1.81 -9.16 29.08
N PRO A 249 -1.52 -8.74 27.84
CA PRO A 249 -0.91 -9.59 26.83
C PRO A 249 0.35 -10.34 27.27
N ILE A 250 1.23 -9.70 28.06
CA ILE A 250 2.45 -10.35 28.56
C ILE A 250 2.13 -11.46 29.57
N GLU A 251 1.15 -11.24 30.43
CA GLU A 251 0.71 -12.23 31.41
C GLU A 251 0.03 -13.42 30.73
N ASN A 252 -0.84 -13.16 29.76
CA ASN A 252 -1.43 -14.22 28.93
C ASN A 252 -0.38 -15.04 28.19
N LEU A 253 0.68 -14.39 27.69
CA LEU A 253 1.80 -15.10 27.07
C LEU A 253 2.51 -16.01 28.07
N LYS A 254 2.76 -15.55 29.30
CA LYS A 254 3.39 -16.36 30.35
C LYS A 254 2.54 -17.58 30.70
N GLU A 255 1.23 -17.39 30.83
CA GLU A 255 0.29 -18.48 31.13
C GLU A 255 0.20 -19.49 30.00
N HIS A 256 0.20 -19.04 28.74
CA HIS A 256 0.24 -19.93 27.59
C HIS A 256 1.55 -20.72 27.51
N ILE A 257 2.69 -20.10 27.82
CA ILE A 257 3.98 -20.79 27.86
C ILE A 257 4.02 -21.82 29.01
N ALA A 258 3.41 -21.51 30.16
CA ALA A 258 3.36 -22.42 31.30
C ALA A 258 2.44 -23.63 31.06
N ASP A 259 1.30 -23.43 30.40
CA ASP A 259 0.36 -24.50 30.03
C ASP A 259 -0.28 -24.21 28.64
N PRO A 260 0.32 -24.70 27.55
CA PRO A 260 -0.13 -24.38 26.20
C PRO A 260 -1.45 -25.06 25.83
N PHE A 261 -1.82 -26.15 26.50
CA PHE A 261 -3.01 -26.93 26.16
C PHE A 261 -4.27 -26.42 26.85
N ASN A 262 -4.15 -25.85 28.05
CA ASN A 262 -5.30 -25.32 28.77
C ASN A 262 -5.48 -23.80 28.57
N ASN A 263 -4.41 -23.05 28.28
CA ASN A 263 -4.47 -21.59 28.08
C ASN A 263 -4.41 -21.22 26.60
N ASN A 264 -5.34 -21.70 25.78
CA ASN A 264 -5.41 -21.35 24.36
C ASN A 264 -6.78 -20.78 23.97
N ILE A 265 -6.87 -20.20 22.79
CA ILE A 265 -8.09 -19.54 22.31
C ILE A 265 -9.32 -20.48 22.23
N LEU A 266 -9.10 -21.80 22.11
CA LEU A 266 -10.17 -22.78 21.96
C LEU A 266 -10.79 -23.22 23.30
N THR A 267 -10.05 -23.08 24.41
CA THR A 267 -10.51 -23.47 25.75
C THR A 267 -11.32 -22.39 26.46
N TYR A 268 -11.12 -21.12 26.09
CA TYR A 268 -11.88 -19.99 26.65
C TYR A 268 -13.34 -19.96 26.15
N PRO A 269 -14.25 -19.29 26.89
CA PRO A 269 -15.62 -19.04 26.44
C PRO A 269 -15.65 -18.39 25.04
N GLY A 270 -16.31 -19.05 24.09
CA GLY A 270 -16.33 -18.63 22.67
C GLY A 270 -15.33 -19.36 21.77
N GLY A 271 -14.45 -20.21 22.31
CA GLY A 271 -13.49 -21.00 21.54
C GLY A 271 -14.13 -21.95 20.53
N GLN A 272 -15.35 -22.44 20.79
CA GLN A 272 -16.12 -23.26 19.83
C GLN A 272 -16.47 -22.49 18.55
N ALA A 273 -16.76 -21.19 18.65
CA ALA A 273 -17.03 -20.36 17.49
C ALA A 273 -15.76 -20.16 16.65
N VAL A 274 -14.60 -20.00 17.31
CA VAL A 274 -13.29 -19.93 16.64
C VAL A 274 -12.97 -21.24 15.93
N ALA A 275 -13.17 -22.39 16.60
CA ALA A 275 -12.98 -23.71 15.98
C ALA A 275 -13.87 -23.89 14.74
N SER A 276 -15.14 -23.47 14.83
CA SER A 276 -16.09 -23.53 13.72
C SER A 276 -15.65 -22.66 12.55
N TRP A 277 -15.16 -21.44 12.83
CA TRP A 277 -14.61 -20.54 11.81
C TRP A 277 -13.36 -21.09 11.14
N LEU A 278 -12.44 -21.69 11.89
CA LEU A 278 -11.24 -22.32 11.33
C LEU A 278 -11.60 -23.49 10.41
N PHE A 279 -12.56 -24.31 10.81
CA PHE A 279 -13.07 -25.40 9.98
C PHE A 279 -13.73 -24.87 8.69
N ALA A 280 -14.58 -23.84 8.79
CA ALA A 280 -15.22 -23.22 7.64
C ALA A 280 -14.19 -22.56 6.69
N ALA A 281 -13.17 -21.89 7.21
CA ALA A 281 -12.09 -21.31 6.42
C ALA A 281 -11.27 -22.37 5.69
N GLY A 282 -10.95 -23.49 6.35
CA GLY A 282 -10.26 -24.62 5.72
C GLY A 282 -11.08 -25.25 4.59
N LEU A 283 -12.39 -25.44 4.79
CA LEU A 283 -13.29 -25.88 3.72
C LEU A 283 -13.37 -24.85 2.58
N GLY A 284 -13.43 -23.55 2.89
CA GLY A 284 -13.44 -22.48 1.90
C GLY A 284 -12.23 -22.52 0.96
N LEU A 285 -11.04 -22.77 1.51
CA LEU A 285 -9.82 -22.96 0.71
C LEU A 285 -9.92 -24.17 -0.21
N LEU A 286 -10.48 -25.28 0.28
CA LEU A 286 -10.68 -26.48 -0.53
C LEU A 286 -11.62 -26.21 -1.71
N PHE A 287 -12.73 -25.48 -1.49
CA PHE A 287 -13.64 -25.08 -2.57
C PHE A 287 -12.97 -24.16 -3.59
N LEU A 288 -12.10 -23.25 -3.14
CA LEU A 288 -11.37 -22.34 -4.02
C LEU A 288 -10.38 -23.11 -4.91
N GLU A 289 -9.67 -24.09 -4.36
CA GLU A 289 -8.75 -24.93 -5.14
C GLU A 289 -9.49 -25.87 -6.10
N ALA A 290 -10.63 -26.42 -5.69
CA ALA A 290 -11.51 -27.20 -6.56
C ALA A 290 -12.00 -26.37 -7.76
N GLY A 291 -12.41 -25.12 -7.53
CA GLY A 291 -12.78 -24.18 -8.58
C GLY A 291 -11.63 -23.88 -9.54
N ASN A 292 -10.44 -23.59 -9.01
CA ASN A 292 -9.24 -23.37 -9.81
C ASN A 292 -8.87 -24.57 -10.69
N THR A 293 -9.06 -25.79 -10.17
CA THR A 293 -8.79 -27.04 -10.88
C THR A 293 -9.77 -27.25 -12.03
N ALA A 294 -11.07 -27.05 -11.79
CA ALA A 294 -12.11 -27.15 -12.81
C ALA A 294 -11.89 -26.17 -13.98
N GLU A 295 -11.44 -24.94 -13.69
CA GLU A 295 -11.07 -23.99 -14.74
C GLU A 295 -9.85 -24.43 -15.57
N ARG A 296 -8.86 -25.09 -14.96
CA ARG A 296 -7.68 -25.58 -15.70
C ARG A 296 -8.08 -26.70 -16.66
N GLU A 297 -8.98 -27.58 -16.24
CA GLU A 297 -9.49 -28.67 -17.09
C GLU A 297 -10.31 -28.14 -18.27
N SER A 298 -11.15 -27.13 -18.08
CA SER A 298 -11.92 -26.53 -19.18
C SER A 298 -11.02 -25.83 -20.21
N GLN A 299 -9.98 -25.14 -19.76
CA GLN A 299 -9.01 -24.49 -20.64
C GLN A 299 -8.11 -25.50 -21.38
N GLY A 300 -7.76 -26.62 -20.74
CA GLY A 300 -6.97 -27.69 -21.35
C GLY A 300 -7.72 -28.51 -22.41
N SER A 301 -9.05 -28.62 -22.32
CA SER A 301 -9.89 -29.29 -23.33
C SER A 301 -10.14 -28.45 -24.59
N SER A 302 -9.72 -27.18 -24.59
CA SER A 302 -9.96 -26.20 -25.68
C SER A 302 -8.76 -26.05 -26.63
N ALA A 303 -7.71 -26.85 -26.45
CA ALA A 303 -6.48 -26.87 -27.25
C ALA A 303 -6.32 -28.22 -27.95
#